data_AF-A0A3A4PWW6-F1
#
_entry.id   AF-A0A3A4PWW6-F1
#
_cell.length_a   1.000
_cell.length_b   1.000
_cell.length_c   1.000
_cell.angle_alpha   90.00
_cell.angle_beta   90.00
_cell.angle_gamma   90.00
#
_symmetry.space_group_name_H-M   'P 1'
#
loop_
_entity.id
_entity.type
_entity.pdbx_description
1 polymer ?
#
loop_
_entity_poly.entity_id
_entity_poly.type
_entity_poly.pdbx_seq_one_letter_code
_entity_poly.pdbx_strand_id
1 'polypeptide(L)'
;MVWQVELTKGAYKTLSKMEKQDRKAIIAALERMIVEPQLAAIVEEEPLIPKENVVARNVRVGGKWLDLQGVKEEWVTFDNNFIEGDPGFLDPANLNFQLREDSPVYPLGFKRIPVERIGLCMDEYRTFLE
;
A
#
# COMPACT_ATOMS: atom_id res chain seq x y z
N MET A 1 9.60 -2.93 -24.09
CA MET A 1 8.97 -1.64 -24.41
C MET A 1 9.89 -0.55 -23.92
N VAL A 2 10.29 0.39 -24.79
CA VAL A 2 11.13 1.54 -24.43
C VAL A 2 10.19 2.72 -24.26
N TRP A 3 9.96 3.15 -23.02
CA TRP A 3 9.21 4.38 -22.74
C TRP A 3 10.10 5.56 -23.11
N GLN A 4 9.71 6.33 -24.13
CA GLN A 4 10.40 7.57 -24.46
C GLN A 4 9.78 8.72 -23.68
N VAL A 5 10.58 9.38 -22.85
CA VAL A 5 10.19 10.62 -22.17
C VAL A 5 10.30 11.77 -23.17
N GLU A 6 9.18 12.20 -23.75
CA GLU A 6 9.17 13.40 -24.58
C GLU A 6 9.20 14.65 -23.70
N LEU A 7 10.38 15.24 -23.58
CA LEU A 7 10.57 16.53 -22.92
C LEU A 7 10.16 17.67 -23.85
N THR A 8 9.44 18.66 -23.32
CA THR A 8 9.12 19.88 -24.07
C THR A 8 10.41 20.59 -24.52
N LYS A 9 10.35 21.33 -25.64
CA LYS A 9 11.50 22.10 -26.16
C LYS A 9 12.12 23.05 -25.11
N GLY A 10 11.29 23.57 -24.20
CA GLY A 10 11.73 24.40 -23.07
C GLY A 10 12.54 23.62 -22.04
N ALA A 11 12.07 22.43 -21.66
CA ALA A 11 12.77 21.55 -20.71
C ALA A 11 14.15 21.11 -21.25
N TYR A 12 14.24 20.77 -22.54
CA TYR A 12 15.51 20.38 -23.17
C TYR A 12 16.56 21.52 -23.12
N LYS A 13 16.14 22.75 -23.41
CA LYS A 13 17.01 23.95 -23.38
C LYS A 13 17.53 24.27 -21.99
N THR A 14 16.77 23.92 -20.96
CA THR A 14 17.19 24.09 -19.56
C THR A 14 18.18 22.99 -19.15
N LEU A 15 17.89 21.74 -19.48
CA LEU A 15 18.77 20.59 -19.18
C LEU A 15 20.11 20.65 -19.94
N SER A 16 20.14 21.21 -21.15
CA SER A 16 21.36 21.37 -21.94
C SER A 16 22.36 22.36 -21.32
N LYS A 17 21.92 23.19 -20.37
CA LYS A 17 22.76 24.17 -19.66
C LYS A 17 23.29 23.64 -18.32
N MET A 18 22.82 22.48 -17.88
CA MET A 18 23.21 21.87 -16.60
C MET A 18 24.49 21.05 -16.76
N GLU A 19 25.20 20.89 -15.64
CA GLU A 19 26.31 19.95 -15.57
C GLU A 19 25.86 18.54 -15.94
N LYS A 20 26.80 17.77 -16.52
CA LYS A 20 26.53 16.42 -17.03
C LYS A 20 26.00 15.49 -15.93
N GLN A 21 26.46 15.67 -14.69
CA GLN A 21 26.06 14.85 -13.55
C GLN A 21 24.62 15.15 -13.11
N ASP A 22 24.24 16.42 -13.01
CA ASP A 22 22.89 16.84 -12.60
C ASP A 22 21.85 16.48 -13.67
N ARG A 23 22.18 16.68 -14.94
CA ARG A 23 21.34 16.24 -16.06
C ARG A 23 21.09 14.73 -16.02
N LYS A 24 22.12 13.93 -15.73
CA LYS A 24 22.01 12.47 -15.61
C LYS A 24 21.13 12.06 -14.43
N ALA A 25 21.24 12.75 -13.30
CA ALA A 25 20.43 12.49 -12.12
C ALA A 25 18.95 12.82 -12.36
N ILE A 26 18.64 13.94 -13.01
CA ILE A 26 17.27 14.34 -13.34
C ILE A 26 16.64 13.38 -14.37
N ILE A 27 17.38 12.98 -15.41
CA ILE A 27 16.88 11.99 -16.38
C ILE A 27 16.60 10.66 -15.67
N ALA A 28 17.49 10.18 -14.80
CA ALA A 28 17.27 8.96 -14.03
C ALA A 28 16.10 9.08 -13.04
N ALA A 29 15.81 10.28 -12.52
CA ALA A 29 14.64 10.53 -11.68
C ALA A 29 13.35 10.56 -12.48
N LEU A 30 13.35 11.15 -13.68
CA LEU A 30 12.21 11.15 -14.60
C LEU A 30 11.91 9.74 -15.13
N GLU A 31 12.95 8.97 -15.47
CA GLU A 31 12.83 7.56 -15.84
C GLU A 31 12.27 6.72 -14.68
N ARG A 32 12.68 7.00 -13.42
CA ARG A 32 12.09 6.37 -12.23
C ARG A 32 10.65 6.80 -11.98
N MET A 33 10.30 8.06 -12.25
CA MET A 33 8.95 8.59 -12.07
C MET A 33 7.97 8.03 -13.12
N ILE A 34 8.48 7.59 -14.27
CA ILE A 34 7.70 7.05 -15.39
C ILE A 34 7.59 5.52 -15.35
N VAL A 35 8.39 4.83 -14.55
CA VAL A 35 8.43 3.36 -14.56
C VAL A 35 8.22 2.81 -13.16
N GLU A 36 6.97 2.90 -12.69
CA GLU A 36 6.37 1.75 -12.02
C GLU A 36 5.63 0.99 -13.12
N PRO A 37 6.29 0.08 -13.87
CA PRO A 37 5.72 -0.50 -15.08
C PRO A 37 4.44 -1.30 -14.79
N GLN A 38 4.29 -1.75 -13.54
CA GLN A 38 3.06 -2.34 -13.02
C GLN A 38 1.89 -1.33 -13.01
N LEU A 39 2.14 -0.07 -12.62
CA LEU A 39 1.13 0.98 -12.60
C LEU A 39 0.73 1.46 -14.00
N ALA A 40 1.71 1.57 -14.91
CA ALA A 40 1.44 1.90 -16.31
C ALA A 40 0.60 0.81 -17.00
N ALA A 41 0.89 -0.47 -16.72
CA ALA A 41 0.10 -1.60 -17.23
C ALA A 41 -1.36 -1.58 -16.73
N ILE A 42 -1.61 -1.18 -15.47
CA ILE A 42 -2.98 -1.04 -14.94
C ILE A 42 -3.80 -0.05 -15.77
N VAL A 43 -3.20 1.07 -16.20
CA VAL A 43 -3.88 2.12 -16.98
C VAL A 43 -4.17 1.68 -18.41
N GLU A 44 -3.26 0.92 -19.03
CA GLU A 44 -3.38 0.48 -20.43
C GLU A 44 -4.23 -0.78 -20.62
N GLU A 45 -4.37 -1.62 -19.60
CA GLU A 45 -5.20 -2.82 -19.65
C GLU A 45 -6.66 -2.54 -19.27
N GLU A 46 -7.07 -2.97 -18.08
CA GLU A 46 -8.44 -2.90 -17.56
C GLU A 46 -8.38 -2.27 -16.15
N PRO A 47 -8.20 -0.94 -16.04
CA PRO A 47 -7.93 -0.26 -14.77
C PRO A 47 -9.05 -0.41 -13.73
N LEU A 48 -10.24 -0.83 -14.16
CA LEU A 48 -11.39 -1.08 -13.29
C LEU A 48 -11.36 -2.46 -12.62
N ILE A 49 -10.42 -3.33 -13.02
CA ILE A 49 -10.28 -4.67 -12.47
C ILE A 49 -9.12 -4.68 -11.45
N PRO A 50 -9.36 -5.14 -10.21
CA PRO A 50 -8.36 -5.13 -9.15
C PRO A 50 -7.34 -6.28 -9.29
N LYS A 51 -6.73 -6.42 -10.47
CA LYS A 51 -5.65 -7.38 -10.71
C LYS A 51 -4.47 -7.06 -9.81
N GLU A 52 -3.75 -8.10 -9.38
CA GLU A 52 -2.53 -8.01 -8.56
C GLU A 52 -2.74 -7.42 -7.16
N ASN A 53 -4.00 -7.25 -6.72
CA ASN A 53 -4.27 -6.88 -5.33
C ASN A 53 -3.92 -8.04 -4.39
N VAL A 54 -3.38 -7.69 -3.23
CA VAL A 54 -3.00 -8.65 -2.19
C VAL A 54 -3.81 -8.37 -0.93
N VAL A 55 -4.62 -9.34 -0.51
CA VAL A 55 -5.30 -9.34 0.78
C VAL A 55 -4.53 -10.27 1.69
N ALA A 56 -3.69 -9.72 2.56
CA ALA A 56 -2.78 -10.52 3.38
C ALA A 56 -2.72 -10.12 4.84
N ARG A 57 -2.52 -11.10 5.72
CA ARG A 57 -2.29 -10.91 7.16
C ARG A 57 -3.39 -10.09 7.82
N ASN A 58 -4.64 -10.35 7.45
CA ASN A 58 -5.80 -9.76 8.11
C ASN A 58 -6.32 -10.69 9.21
N VAL A 59 -7.05 -10.11 10.16
CA VAL A 59 -7.80 -10.85 11.18
C VAL A 59 -9.27 -10.55 10.97
N ARG A 60 -10.07 -11.58 10.70
CA ARG A 60 -11.52 -11.48 10.65
C ARG A 60 -12.14 -12.22 11.82
N VAL A 61 -13.12 -11.59 12.46
CA VAL A 61 -13.95 -12.19 13.51
C VAL A 61 -15.41 -11.87 13.24
N GLY A 62 -16.23 -12.91 13.10
CA GLY A 62 -17.65 -12.74 12.78
C GLY A 62 -17.91 -12.26 11.34
N GLY A 63 -19.18 -12.17 10.95
CA GLY A 63 -19.61 -11.66 9.64
C GLY A 63 -19.25 -12.54 8.43
N LYS A 64 -19.34 -11.96 7.24
CA LYS A 64 -18.90 -12.57 5.96
C LYS A 64 -17.45 -12.14 5.72
N TRP A 65 -16.55 -13.10 5.46
CA TRP A 65 -15.13 -12.84 5.23
C TRP A 65 -14.88 -12.00 3.98
N LEU A 66 -15.45 -12.43 2.85
CA LEU A 66 -15.08 -11.91 1.56
C LEU A 66 -16.32 -11.74 0.70
N ASP A 67 -16.41 -10.58 0.06
CA ASP A 67 -17.40 -10.29 -0.97
C ASP A 67 -16.72 -9.60 -2.14
N LEU A 68 -16.52 -10.36 -3.21
CA LEU A 68 -15.75 -9.89 -4.37
C LEU A 68 -16.59 -9.13 -5.41
N GLN A 69 -17.92 -9.05 -5.28
CA GLN A 69 -18.80 -8.19 -6.11
C GLN A 69 -18.37 -8.05 -7.60
N GLY A 70 -18.36 -9.16 -8.34
CA GLY A 70 -18.00 -9.18 -9.77
C GLY A 70 -16.50 -9.27 -10.06
N VAL A 71 -15.65 -9.29 -9.04
CA VAL A 71 -14.22 -9.60 -9.12
C VAL A 71 -14.03 -11.11 -9.07
N LYS A 72 -13.18 -11.65 -9.96
CA LYS A 72 -12.78 -13.06 -9.89
C LYS A 72 -11.70 -13.24 -8.82
N GLU A 73 -11.82 -14.31 -8.05
CA GLU A 73 -10.86 -14.63 -6.99
C GLU A 73 -9.43 -14.81 -7.53
N GLU A 74 -9.29 -15.34 -8.75
CA GLU A 74 -8.01 -15.52 -9.46
C GLU A 74 -7.23 -14.21 -9.70
N TRP A 75 -7.88 -13.05 -9.59
CA TRP A 75 -7.25 -11.74 -9.77
C TRP A 75 -6.62 -11.19 -8.48
N VAL A 76 -6.91 -11.81 -7.34
CA VAL A 76 -6.50 -11.32 -6.02
C VAL A 76 -5.70 -12.40 -5.32
N THR A 77 -4.55 -12.03 -4.78
CA THR A 77 -3.74 -12.92 -3.95
C THR A 77 -4.21 -12.86 -2.50
N PHE A 78 -4.52 -14.01 -1.90
CA PHE A 78 -4.81 -14.14 -0.48
C PHE A 78 -3.65 -14.81 0.24
N ASP A 79 -3.11 -14.18 1.27
CA ASP A 79 -1.93 -14.71 1.97
C ASP A 79 -2.04 -14.55 3.50
N ASN A 80 -1.92 -15.66 4.23
CA ASN A 80 -1.80 -15.66 5.70
C ASN A 80 -2.89 -14.86 6.44
N ASN A 81 -4.15 -14.87 5.96
CA ASN A 81 -5.27 -14.25 6.68
C ASN A 81 -5.83 -15.20 7.74
N PHE A 82 -6.05 -14.68 8.95
CA PHE A 82 -6.76 -15.39 10.01
C PHE A 82 -8.28 -15.19 9.83
N ILE A 83 -8.96 -16.20 9.28
CA ILE A 83 -10.37 -16.10 8.87
C ILE A 83 -11.35 -16.85 9.77
N GLU A 84 -10.86 -17.81 10.56
CA GLU A 84 -11.65 -18.70 11.41
C GLU A 84 -10.93 -18.99 12.73
N GLY A 85 -11.71 -19.21 13.79
CA GLY A 85 -11.20 -19.51 15.13
C GLY A 85 -11.14 -18.30 16.07
N ASP A 86 -10.60 -18.52 17.27
CA ASP A 86 -10.35 -17.47 18.26
C ASP A 86 -8.98 -16.82 17.98
N PRO A 87 -8.91 -15.53 17.61
CA PRO A 87 -7.63 -14.84 17.45
C PRO A 87 -6.94 -14.57 18.79
N GLY A 88 -7.65 -14.71 19.91
CA GLY A 88 -7.11 -14.51 21.24
C GLY A 88 -7.13 -13.05 21.68
N PHE A 89 -8.28 -12.38 21.53
CA PHE A 89 -8.48 -11.05 22.11
C PHE A 89 -8.37 -11.08 23.64
N LEU A 90 -7.88 -9.99 24.24
CA LEU A 90 -7.74 -9.85 25.69
C LEU A 90 -9.09 -9.67 26.38
N ASP A 91 -9.91 -8.73 25.91
CA ASP A 91 -11.23 -8.47 26.50
C ASP A 91 -12.17 -7.80 25.48
N PRO A 92 -12.75 -8.59 24.55
CA PRO A 92 -13.64 -8.05 23.53
C PRO A 92 -14.97 -7.51 24.11
N ALA A 93 -15.38 -7.97 25.30
CA ALA A 93 -16.61 -7.50 25.94
C ALA A 93 -16.51 -6.04 26.38
N ASN A 94 -15.31 -5.59 26.75
CA ASN A 94 -15.01 -4.19 27.06
C ASN A 94 -14.28 -3.47 25.91
N LEU A 95 -14.41 -3.96 24.66
CA LEU A 95 -13.82 -3.38 23.45
C LEU A 95 -12.27 -3.35 23.44
N ASN A 96 -11.61 -4.16 24.26
CA ASN A 96 -10.17 -4.35 24.20
C ASN A 96 -9.82 -5.49 23.23
N PHE A 97 -9.69 -5.12 21.96
CA PHE A 97 -9.33 -6.03 20.86
C PHE A 97 -7.82 -6.23 20.68
N GLN A 98 -7.02 -5.88 21.69
CA GLN A 98 -5.61 -6.28 21.68
C GLN A 98 -5.51 -7.81 21.79
N LEU A 99 -4.52 -8.37 21.10
CA LEU A 99 -4.27 -9.81 21.09
C LEU A 99 -3.35 -10.19 22.25
N ARG A 100 -3.62 -11.33 22.90
CA ARG A 100 -2.69 -11.94 23.86
C ARG A 100 -1.35 -12.22 23.20
N GLU A 101 -0.26 -12.21 23.99
CA GLU A 101 1.10 -12.45 23.50
C GLU A 101 1.26 -13.80 22.79
N ASP A 102 0.45 -14.79 23.19
CA ASP A 102 0.43 -16.15 22.65
C ASP A 102 -0.57 -16.33 21.49
N SER A 103 -1.08 -15.23 20.93
CA SER A 103 -2.10 -15.28 19.87
C SER A 103 -1.64 -16.11 18.66
N PRO A 104 -2.51 -17.00 18.12
CA PRO A 104 -2.21 -17.80 16.93
C PRO A 104 -2.08 -16.95 15.66
N VAL A 105 -2.43 -15.66 15.73
CA VAL A 105 -2.35 -14.74 14.60
C VAL A 105 -0.92 -14.25 14.37
N TYR A 106 -0.09 -14.08 15.41
CA TYR A 106 1.25 -13.53 15.25
C TYR A 106 2.17 -14.35 14.32
N PRO A 107 2.17 -15.70 14.37
CA PRO A 107 2.92 -16.52 13.41
C PRO A 107 2.53 -16.29 11.94
N LEU A 108 1.31 -15.82 11.67
CA LEU A 108 0.85 -15.46 10.32
C LEU A 108 1.44 -14.12 9.85
N GLY A 109 2.20 -13.41 10.70
CA GLY A 109 2.84 -12.15 10.37
C GLY A 109 2.00 -10.92 10.67
N PHE A 110 0.84 -11.06 11.33
CA PHE A 110 0.09 -9.93 11.84
C PHE A 110 0.93 -9.17 12.88
N LYS A 111 0.87 -7.84 12.84
CA LYS A 111 1.59 -6.99 13.79
C LYS A 111 0.58 -6.30 14.70
N ARG A 112 0.89 -6.24 16.00
CA ARG A 112 0.07 -5.52 16.98
C ARG A 112 -0.18 -4.10 16.48
N ILE A 113 -1.46 -3.70 16.48
CA ILE A 113 -1.86 -2.32 16.21
C ILE A 113 -1.42 -1.46 17.40
N PRO A 114 -0.55 -0.45 17.23
CA PRO A 114 -0.08 0.37 18.31
C PRO A 114 -1.11 1.44 18.66
N VAL A 115 -2.22 1.04 19.28
CA VAL A 115 -3.35 1.94 19.63
C VAL A 115 -2.91 3.15 20.43
N GLU A 116 -1.87 3.00 21.26
CA GLU A 116 -1.22 4.07 22.02
C GLU A 116 -0.53 5.14 21.16
N ARG A 117 -0.36 4.90 19.87
CA ARG A 117 0.24 5.83 18.88
C ARG A 117 -0.76 6.32 17.85
N ILE A 118 -2.04 5.96 17.97
CA ILE A 118 -3.10 6.35 17.04
C ILE A 118 -3.85 7.53 17.66
N GLY A 119 -3.98 8.62 16.90
CA GLY A 119 -4.63 9.84 17.35
C GLY A 119 -4.13 11.05 16.58
N LEU A 120 -4.56 12.23 17.00
CA LEU A 120 -4.00 13.47 16.46
C LEU A 120 -2.57 13.65 16.96
N CYS A 121 -1.64 13.74 16.02
CA CYS A 121 -0.23 14.01 16.27
C CYS A 121 0.08 15.44 15.83
N MET A 122 0.84 16.17 16.65
CA MET A 122 1.43 17.44 16.23
C MET A 122 2.58 17.16 15.26
N ASP A 123 2.62 17.88 14.15
CA ASP A 123 3.69 17.81 13.15
C ASP A 123 3.89 19.19 12.49
N GLU A 124 4.73 19.26 11.45
CA GLU A 124 5.00 20.52 10.73
C GLU A 124 3.74 21.16 10.13
N TYR A 125 2.72 20.35 9.81
CA TYR A 125 1.47 20.78 9.19
C TYR A 125 0.30 20.89 10.18
N ARG A 126 0.31 20.11 11.26
CA ARG A 126 -0.67 20.13 12.34
C ARG A 126 -0.04 20.71 13.61
N THR A 127 -0.16 22.03 13.75
CA THR A 127 0.46 22.80 14.84
C THR A 127 -0.43 23.00 16.06
N PHE A 128 -1.66 22.48 16.06
CA PHE A 128 -2.53 22.40 17.24
C PHE A 128 -3.47 21.18 17.16
N LEU A 129 -3.94 20.71 18.32
CA LEU A 129 -4.91 19.62 18.46
C LEU A 129 -6.20 20.20 19.05
N GLU A 130 -7.18 20.47 18.21
CA GLU A 130 -8.56 20.85 18.59
C GLU A 130 -9.56 19.86 18.00
#